data_AF-M3HH63-F1
#
_entry.id   AF-M3HH63-F1
#
_cell.length_a   1.000
_cell.length_b   1.000
_cell.length_c   1.000
_cell.angle_alpha   90.00
_cell.angle_beta   90.00
_cell.angle_gamma   90.00
#
_symmetry.space_group_name_H-M   'P 1'
#
loop_
_entity.id
_entity.type
_entity.pdbx_description
1 polymer ?
#
loop_
_entity_poly.entity_id
_entity_poly.type
_entity_poly.pdbx_seq_one_letter_code
_entity_poly.pdbx_strand_id
1 'polypeptide(L)'
;MDSYDTFEDMEQQILSYAKAVEASHLVAYDKEEELHYLTREFEEKTDISDLITEYQDSIFWDELIQRLAARDFLRIYDESEIKGMAIEERIEKEAPFISKYEEIFTESGIENLEIK
;
A
#
# COMPACT_ATOMS: atom_id res chain seq x y z
N MET A 1 -1.58 -9.05 21.09
CA MET A 1 -2.67 -9.80 20.45
C MET A 1 -3.99 -9.12 20.78
N ASP A 2 -4.21 -8.76 22.06
CA ASP A 2 -5.39 -8.04 22.58
C ASP A 2 -5.79 -6.71 21.90
N SER A 3 -4.90 -6.03 21.17
CA SER A 3 -5.27 -4.74 20.55
C SER A 3 -6.16 -4.90 19.32
N TYR A 4 -6.02 -5.99 18.56
CA TYR A 4 -6.80 -6.21 17.33
C TYR A 4 -8.27 -6.49 17.65
N ASP A 5 -8.51 -7.36 18.63
CA ASP A 5 -9.86 -7.72 19.10
C ASP A 5 -10.63 -6.48 19.62
N THR A 6 -9.94 -5.55 20.29
CA THR A 6 -10.58 -4.31 20.79
C THR A 6 -11.05 -3.39 19.66
N PHE A 7 -10.30 -3.32 18.56
CA PHE A 7 -10.69 -2.49 17.41
C PHE A 7 -11.84 -3.12 16.64
N GLU A 8 -11.82 -4.44 16.46
CA GLU A 8 -12.88 -5.18 15.78
C GLU A 8 -14.20 -5.09 16.57
N ASP A 9 -14.17 -5.27 17.89
CA ASP A 9 -15.35 -5.08 18.75
C ASP A 9 -15.94 -3.66 18.63
N MET A 10 -15.07 -2.64 18.61
CA MET A 10 -15.47 -1.25 18.46
C MET A 10 -16.09 -1.01 17.07
N GLU A 11 -15.49 -1.54 16.01
CA GLU A 11 -16.02 -1.45 14.64
C GLU A 11 -17.41 -2.11 14.56
N GLN A 12 -17.54 -3.33 15.06
CA GLN A 12 -18.81 -4.06 15.09
C GLN A 12 -19.89 -3.30 15.85
N GLN A 13 -19.52 -2.69 16.99
CA GLN A 13 -20.43 -1.83 17.73
C GLN A 13 -20.89 -0.63 16.90
N ILE A 14 -19.99 0.05 16.20
CA ILE A 14 -20.33 1.19 15.33
C ILE A 14 -21.26 0.75 14.19
N LEU A 15 -20.92 -0.34 13.49
CA LEU A 15 -21.70 -0.86 12.36
C LEU A 15 -23.11 -1.31 12.79
N SER A 16 -23.28 -1.81 14.00
CA SER A 16 -24.60 -2.19 14.54
C SER A 16 -25.61 -1.04 14.59
N TYR A 17 -25.13 0.22 14.67
CA TYR A 17 -25.98 1.40 14.69
C TYR A 17 -26.47 1.84 13.30
N ALA A 18 -26.01 1.22 12.20
CA ALA A 18 -26.40 1.60 10.83
C ALA A 18 -27.91 1.62 10.63
N LYS A 19 -28.65 0.72 11.29
CA LYS A 19 -30.12 0.69 11.26
C LYS A 19 -30.77 1.89 11.95
N ALA A 20 -30.14 2.44 13.00
CA ALA A 20 -30.65 3.59 13.74
C ALA A 20 -30.48 4.92 13.00
N VAL A 21 -29.57 4.98 12.02
CA VAL A 21 -29.22 6.19 11.26
C VAL A 21 -29.63 6.12 9.78
N GLU A 22 -30.58 5.24 9.45
CA GLU A 22 -31.10 5.05 8.07
C GLU A 22 -30.03 4.61 7.04
N ALA A 23 -28.89 4.10 7.49
CA ALA A 23 -27.77 3.64 6.67
C ALA A 23 -27.73 2.10 6.50
N SER A 24 -28.84 1.40 6.76
CA SER A 24 -28.90 -0.07 6.70
C SER A 24 -28.65 -0.66 5.31
N HIS A 25 -28.73 0.15 4.26
CA HIS A 25 -28.38 -0.26 2.90
C HIS A 25 -26.85 -0.31 2.68
N LEU A 26 -26.07 0.34 3.55
CA LEU A 26 -24.61 0.38 3.49
C LEU A 26 -23.95 -0.73 4.33
N VAL A 27 -24.68 -1.35 5.25
CA VAL A 27 -24.17 -2.38 6.18
C VAL A 27 -25.05 -3.62 6.16
N ALA A 28 -24.46 -4.78 5.89
CA ALA A 28 -25.10 -6.09 5.96
C ALA A 28 -24.71 -6.81 7.27
N TYR A 29 -25.61 -7.66 7.78
CA TYR A 29 -25.33 -8.54 8.92
C TYR A 29 -25.29 -9.99 8.43
N ASP A 30 -24.17 -10.66 8.65
CA ASP A 30 -24.01 -12.09 8.43
C ASP A 30 -24.45 -12.86 9.68
N LYS A 31 -25.36 -13.81 9.50
CA LYS A 31 -25.91 -14.59 10.61
C LYS A 31 -25.07 -15.80 10.99
N GLU A 32 -24.23 -16.30 10.08
CA GLU A 32 -23.37 -17.45 10.34
C GLU A 32 -22.15 -17.01 11.14
N GLU A 33 -21.57 -15.87 10.77
CA GLU A 33 -20.40 -15.29 11.45
C GLU A 33 -20.78 -14.34 12.60
N GLU A 34 -22.06 -13.94 12.70
CA GLU A 34 -22.56 -12.95 13.66
C GLU A 34 -21.87 -11.56 13.56
N LEU A 35 -21.43 -11.19 12.36
CA LEU A 35 -20.68 -9.96 12.07
C LEU A 35 -21.40 -9.02 11.10
N HIS A 36 -21.11 -7.73 11.22
CA HIS A 36 -21.52 -6.69 10.30
C HIS A 36 -20.43 -6.42 9.27
N TYR A 37 -20.82 -6.27 8.01
CA TYR A 37 -19.94 -5.98 6.89
C TYR A 37 -20.45 -4.79 6.10
N LEU A 38 -19.52 -4.00 5.57
CA LEU A 38 -19.83 -2.98 4.59
C LEU A 38 -20.33 -3.65 3.30
N THR A 39 -21.36 -3.08 2.71
CA THR A 39 -21.92 -3.59 1.46
C THR A 39 -21.14 -3.10 0.25
N ARG A 40 -21.33 -3.77 -0.87
CA ARG A 40 -20.87 -3.29 -2.17
C ARG A 40 -21.39 -1.89 -2.51
N GLU A 41 -22.59 -1.54 -2.06
CA GLU A 41 -23.13 -0.18 -2.26
C GLU A 41 -22.28 0.86 -1.54
N PHE A 42 -21.77 0.56 -0.34
CA PHE A 42 -20.81 1.43 0.34
C PHE A 42 -19.52 1.55 -0.46
N GLU A 43 -18.96 0.44 -0.94
CA GLU A 43 -17.71 0.45 -1.73
C GLU A 43 -17.83 1.25 -3.04
N GLU A 44 -18.97 1.12 -3.74
CA GLU A 44 -19.20 1.75 -5.04
C GLU A 44 -19.69 3.21 -4.97
N LYS A 45 -20.44 3.57 -3.92
CA LYS A 45 -21.02 4.91 -3.77
C LYS A 45 -20.20 5.85 -2.90
N THR A 46 -19.19 5.32 -2.21
CA THR A 46 -18.18 6.15 -1.54
C THR A 46 -16.91 6.15 -2.38
N ASP A 47 -16.05 7.13 -2.15
CA ASP A 47 -14.76 7.23 -2.85
C ASP A 47 -13.72 6.23 -2.31
N ILE A 48 -14.12 5.23 -1.50
CA ILE A 48 -13.18 4.34 -0.82
C ILE A 48 -12.42 3.43 -1.80
N SER A 49 -13.09 2.96 -2.86
CA SER A 49 -12.44 2.15 -3.90
C SER A 49 -11.37 2.94 -4.65
N ASP A 50 -11.66 4.21 -4.94
CA ASP A 50 -10.74 5.11 -5.63
C ASP A 50 -9.54 5.44 -4.73
N LEU A 51 -9.78 5.73 -3.44
CA LEU A 51 -8.72 5.96 -2.45
C LEU A 51 -7.81 4.74 -2.26
N ILE A 52 -8.39 3.54 -2.18
CA ILE A 52 -7.61 2.29 -2.09
C ILE A 52 -6.77 2.11 -3.35
N THR A 53 -7.36 2.36 -4.53
CA THR A 53 -6.67 2.23 -5.81
C THR A 53 -5.52 3.22 -5.94
N GLU A 54 -5.73 4.49 -5.58
CA GLU A 54 -4.70 5.53 -5.58
C GLU A 54 -3.55 5.18 -4.61
N TYR A 55 -3.88 4.71 -3.41
CA TYR A 55 -2.89 4.26 -2.44
C TYR A 55 -2.09 3.05 -2.97
N GLN A 56 -2.77 2.06 -3.55
CA GLN A 56 -2.12 0.88 -4.12
C GLN A 56 -1.20 1.24 -5.29
N ASP A 57 -1.63 2.16 -6.17
CA ASP A 57 -0.83 2.62 -7.30
C ASP A 57 0.41 3.39 -6.82
N SER A 58 0.26 4.29 -5.85
CA SER A 58 1.38 5.01 -5.22
C SER A 58 2.41 4.05 -4.62
N ILE A 59 1.95 3.08 -3.82
CA ILE A 59 2.85 2.09 -3.19
C ILE A 59 3.51 1.21 -4.25
N PHE A 60 2.79 0.84 -5.30
CA PHE A 60 3.35 0.06 -6.40
C PHE A 60 4.53 0.76 -7.06
N TRP A 61 4.40 2.05 -7.38
CA TRP A 61 5.47 2.83 -8.01
C TRP A 61 6.68 2.98 -7.10
N ASP A 62 6.47 3.30 -5.83
CA ASP A 62 7.56 3.42 -4.84
C ASP A 62 8.32 2.10 -4.69
N GLU A 63 7.62 0.99 -4.52
CA GLU A 63 8.22 -0.34 -4.42
C GLU A 63 9.00 -0.73 -5.68
N LEU A 64 8.46 -0.41 -6.86
CA LEU A 64 9.12 -0.69 -8.13
C LEU A 64 10.44 0.09 -8.25
N ILE A 65 10.43 1.38 -7.93
CA ILE A 65 11.62 2.25 -7.90
C ILE A 65 12.69 1.66 -6.99
N GLN A 66 12.33 1.35 -5.74
CA GLN A 66 13.28 0.82 -4.75
C GLN A 66 13.89 -0.51 -5.20
N ARG A 67 13.08 -1.42 -5.75
CA ARG A 67 13.55 -2.74 -6.21
C ARG A 67 14.47 -2.63 -7.43
N LEU A 68 14.17 -1.75 -8.38
CA LEU A 68 15.03 -1.53 -9.54
C LEU A 68 16.34 -0.83 -9.18
N ALA A 69 16.28 0.13 -8.26
CA ALA A 69 17.45 0.79 -7.72
C ALA A 69 18.36 -0.21 -7.00
N ALA A 70 17.82 -1.01 -6.08
CA ALA A 70 18.55 -2.04 -5.36
C ALA A 70 19.17 -3.08 -6.32
N ARG A 71 18.42 -3.53 -7.33
CA ARG A 71 18.92 -4.45 -8.36
C ARG A 71 20.16 -3.90 -9.06
N ASP A 72 20.12 -2.64 -9.48
CA ASP A 72 21.23 -2.03 -10.22
C ASP A 72 22.40 -1.66 -9.30
N PHE A 73 22.12 -1.25 -8.06
CA PHE A 73 23.13 -1.05 -7.03
C PHE A 73 23.95 -2.32 -6.78
N LEU A 74 23.28 -3.47 -6.63
CA LEU A 74 23.89 -4.80 -6.46
C LEU A 74 24.64 -5.32 -7.69
N ARG A 75 24.47 -4.69 -8.87
CA ARG A 75 25.26 -5.00 -10.07
C ARG A 75 26.57 -4.22 -10.12
N ILE A 76 26.65 -3.10 -9.39
CA ILE A 76 27.85 -2.26 -9.33
C ILE A 76 28.71 -2.63 -8.12
N TYR A 77 28.08 -2.84 -6.96
CA TYR A 77 28.78 -3.16 -5.72
C TYR A 77 28.51 -4.61 -5.34
N ASP A 78 29.57 -5.34 -5.03
CA ASP A 78 29.44 -6.70 -4.52
C ASP A 78 29.06 -6.73 -3.03
N GLU A 79 28.63 -7.89 -2.56
CA GLU A 79 28.15 -8.06 -1.17
C GLU A 79 29.23 -7.72 -0.13
N SER A 80 30.51 -7.88 -0.48
CA SER A 80 31.63 -7.61 0.42
C SER A 80 31.87 -6.10 0.58
N GLU A 81 31.79 -5.36 -0.54
CA GLU A 81 31.88 -3.90 -0.55
C GLU A 81 30.73 -3.31 0.26
N ILE A 82 29.50 -3.77 0.04
CA ILE A 82 28.31 -3.26 0.74
C ILE A 82 28.39 -3.49 2.24
N LYS A 83 28.85 -4.68 2.68
CA LYS A 83 29.05 -4.97 4.12
C LYS A 83 30.14 -4.12 4.76
N GLY A 84 31.09 -3.62 3.96
CA GLY A 84 32.15 -2.73 4.42
C GLY A 84 31.73 -1.27 4.53
N MET A 85 30.62 -0.86 3.91
CA MET A 85 30.13 0.52 3.93
C MET A 85 29.46 0.85 5.27
N ALA A 86 29.65 2.09 5.72
CA ALA A 86 28.76 2.66 6.72
C ALA A 86 27.34 2.82 6.14
N ILE A 87 26.32 2.84 7.01
CA ILE A 87 24.92 2.96 6.57
C ILE A 87 24.72 4.27 5.79
N GLU A 88 25.31 5.36 6.26
CA GLU A 88 25.23 6.68 5.63
C GLU A 88 25.86 6.66 4.24
N GLU A 89 27.06 6.05 4.10
CA GLU A 89 27.73 5.91 2.81
C GLU A 89 26.91 5.07 1.83
N ARG A 90 26.28 4.00 2.32
CA ARG A 90 25.40 3.17 1.50
C ARG A 90 24.19 3.97 1.01
N ILE A 91 23.54 4.73 1.88
CA ILE A 91 22.39 5.58 1.51
C ILE A 91 22.81 6.59 0.44
N GLU A 92 23.96 7.26 0.61
CA GLU A 92 24.48 8.23 -0.36
C GLU A 92 24.78 7.57 -1.73
N LYS A 93 25.29 6.34 -1.74
CA LYS A 93 25.58 5.60 -2.98
C LYS A 93 24.34 4.99 -3.62
N GLU A 94 23.30 4.67 -2.85
CA GLU A 94 22.03 4.11 -3.35
C GLU A 94 21.11 5.21 -3.92
N ALA A 95 21.17 6.42 -3.37
CA ALA A 95 20.33 7.55 -3.77
C ALA A 95 20.32 7.87 -5.29
N PRO A 96 21.46 7.88 -6.01
CA PRO A 96 21.46 8.12 -7.45
C PRO A 96 20.69 7.07 -8.26
N PHE A 97 20.64 5.81 -7.79
CA PHE A 97 19.87 4.76 -8.45
C PHE A 97 18.38 4.95 -8.23
N ILE A 98 17.98 5.37 -7.02
CA ILE A 98 16.60 5.69 -6.68
C ILE A 98 16.13 6.87 -7.55
N SER A 99 16.86 7.99 -7.53
CA SER A 99 16.49 9.20 -8.28
C SER A 99 16.38 8.96 -9.80
N LYS A 100 17.22 8.09 -10.36
CA LYS A 100 17.10 7.68 -11.76
C LYS A 100 15.72 7.07 -12.06
N TYR A 101 15.23 6.20 -11.19
CA TYR A 101 13.93 5.53 -11.41
C TYR A 101 12.75 6.43 -11.02
N GLU A 102 12.89 7.27 -9.99
CA GLU A 102 11.92 8.33 -9.68
C GLU A 102 11.66 9.22 -10.90
N GLU A 103 12.71 9.70 -11.56
CA GLU A 103 12.59 10.54 -12.77
C GLU A 103 11.86 9.82 -13.91
N ILE A 104 12.21 8.54 -14.15
CA ILE A 104 11.62 7.73 -15.22
C ILE A 104 10.11 7.52 -15.01
N PHE A 105 9.70 7.17 -13.78
CA PHE A 105 8.32 6.77 -13.50
C PHE A 105 7.42 7.95 -13.13
N THR A 106 7.95 9.04 -12.56
CA THR A 106 7.15 10.24 -12.25
C THR A 106 6.64 10.92 -13.52
N GLU A 107 7.46 10.97 -14.58
CA GLU A 107 7.09 11.68 -15.81
C GLU A 107 6.26 10.82 -16.79
N SER A 108 6.54 9.52 -16.84
CA SER A 108 6.02 8.65 -17.91
C SER A 108 5.29 7.40 -17.41
N GLY A 109 5.30 7.12 -16.10
CA GLY A 109 4.69 5.94 -15.52
C GLY A 109 5.11 4.66 -16.24
N ILE A 110 4.12 3.85 -16.64
CA ILE A 110 4.35 2.54 -17.25
C ILE A 110 4.95 2.59 -18.67
N GLU A 111 4.87 3.74 -19.36
CA GLU A 111 5.29 3.85 -20.77
C GLU A 111 6.79 3.58 -20.96
N ASN A 112 7.60 3.81 -19.93
CA ASN A 112 9.04 3.53 -19.95
C ASN A 112 9.41 2.15 -19.38
N LEU A 113 8.43 1.32 -18.99
CA LEU A 113 8.68 0.00 -18.43
C LEU A 113 8.66 -1.08 -19.52
N GLU A 114 9.84 -1.50 -19.96
CA GLU A 114 10.01 -2.69 -20.82
C GLU A 114 10.64 -3.85 -20.06
N ILE A 115 10.02 -5.03 -20.15
CA ILE A 115 10.56 -6.29 -19.64
C ILE A 115 11.31 -6.99 -20.77
N LYS A 116 12.56 -7.39 -20.51
CA LYS A 116 13.41 -8.14 -21.45
C LYS A 116 13.43 -9.62 -21.13
#